data_AF-A0A803LAG1-F1
#
_entry.id   AF-A0A803LAG1-F1
#
_cell.length_a   1.000
_cell.length_b   1.000
_cell.length_c   1.000
_cell.angle_alpha   90.00
_cell.angle_beta   90.00
_cell.angle_gamma   90.00
#
_symmetry.space_group_name_H-M   'P 1'
#
loop_
_entity.id
_entity.type
_entity.pdbx_description
1 polymer ?
#
loop_
_entity_poly.entity_id
_entity_poly.type
_entity_poly.pdbx_seq_one_letter_code
_entity_poly.pdbx_strand_id
1 'polypeptide(L)'
;SSTAKIRSEVLTPFRSVRMFFYLAFMASGGLGTLIAVTQLIGALANPFRADEVPEILKGLGIDVAAVSIFAFLYSRENKAKNAQIARLSREENLSNLKVRIVDQKTIPISSLRGIARLVILAGPGSFIAESYKLSEPFTERLVERGVLVVPFATDGELPTFEFDESEDMKDLTSKRKRLWQLLPFNISEWSKWIDEQKKLANVSSDSPVYMSLRMDGRVRGSGVGYPPWNAFVAQLPPVKGLWSGLLDGMDGRV
;
A
#
# COMPACT_ATOMS: atom_id res chain seq x y z
N SER A 1 -7.99 5.99 8.52
CA SER A 1 -9.17 6.77 8.09
C SER A 1 -10.42 5.89 8.11
N SER A 2 -11.62 6.47 8.28
CA SER A 2 -12.91 5.75 8.24
C SER A 2 -13.19 5.09 6.88
N THR A 3 -12.74 5.74 5.81
CA THR A 3 -12.76 5.27 4.41
C THR A 3 -11.99 3.95 4.21
N ALA A 4 -10.77 3.82 4.75
CA ALA A 4 -9.99 2.58 4.69
C ALA A 4 -10.70 1.41 5.38
N LYS A 5 -11.40 1.68 6.49
CA LYS A 5 -12.19 0.66 7.20
C LYS A 5 -13.36 0.20 6.34
N ILE A 6 -14.15 1.12 5.76
CA ILE A 6 -15.26 0.79 4.87
C ILE A 6 -14.78 -0.01 3.66
N ARG A 7 -13.68 0.41 3.01
CA ARG A 7 -13.10 -0.31 1.87
C ARG A 7 -12.60 -1.72 2.27
N SER A 8 -12.08 -1.89 3.49
CA SER A 8 -11.66 -3.20 3.98
C SER A 8 -12.83 -4.17 4.21
N GLU A 9 -14.00 -3.65 4.58
CA GLU A 9 -15.23 -4.44 4.74
C GLU A 9 -15.77 -4.89 3.39
N VAL A 10 -15.74 -4.03 2.37
CA VAL A 10 -16.11 -4.41 0.99
C VAL A 10 -15.22 -5.52 0.45
N LEU A 11 -13.90 -5.46 0.70
CA LEU A 11 -12.96 -6.48 0.23
C LEU A 11 -13.07 -7.81 0.97
N THR A 12 -13.59 -7.80 2.20
CA THR A 12 -13.74 -9.00 3.04
C THR A 12 -15.05 -8.91 3.82
N PRO A 13 -16.16 -9.23 3.16
CA PRO A 13 -17.49 -9.04 3.74
C PRO A 13 -17.63 -9.85 5.04
N PHE A 14 -18.39 -9.28 5.99
CA PHE A 14 -18.71 -9.90 7.29
C PHE A 14 -17.51 -10.27 8.18
N ARG A 15 -16.30 -9.77 7.90
CA ARG A 15 -15.13 -9.96 8.79
C ARG A 15 -15.45 -9.56 10.24
N SER A 16 -16.07 -8.41 10.45
CA SER A 16 -16.43 -7.92 11.79
C SER A 16 -17.38 -8.87 12.52
N VAL A 17 -18.36 -9.43 11.80
CA VAL A 17 -19.32 -10.41 12.32
C VAL A 17 -18.62 -11.70 12.73
N ARG A 18 -17.74 -12.24 11.88
CA ARG A 18 -16.99 -13.45 12.16
C ARG A 18 -16.03 -13.30 13.36
N MET A 19 -15.34 -12.16 13.44
CA MET A 19 -14.50 -11.82 14.59
C MET A 19 -15.29 -11.71 15.90
N PHE A 20 -16.51 -11.16 15.84
CA PHE A 20 -17.42 -11.14 16.98
C PHE A 20 -17.78 -12.56 17.44
N PHE A 21 -18.14 -13.46 16.51
CA PHE A 21 -18.46 -14.84 16.86
C PHE A 21 -17.27 -15.61 17.42
N TYR A 22 -16.06 -15.40 16.92
CA TYR A 22 -14.86 -16.02 17.51
C TYR A 22 -14.66 -15.59 18.97
N LEU A 23 -14.83 -14.30 19.27
CA LEU A 23 -14.78 -13.80 20.65
C LEU A 23 -15.92 -14.34 21.51
N ALA A 24 -17.13 -14.39 20.98
CA ALA A 24 -18.29 -14.93 21.69
C ALA A 24 -18.11 -16.42 22.03
N PHE A 25 -17.62 -17.22 21.09
CA PHE A 25 -17.35 -18.64 21.33
C PHE A 25 -16.17 -18.88 22.26
N MET A 26 -15.10 -18.06 22.18
CA MET A 26 -14.03 -18.08 23.18
C MET A 26 -14.56 -17.74 24.58
N ALA A 27 -15.42 -16.73 24.71
CA ALA A 27 -16.03 -16.38 25.99
C ALA A 27 -16.93 -17.50 26.52
N SER A 28 -17.75 -18.11 25.65
CA SER A 28 -18.61 -19.24 26.00
C SER A 28 -17.80 -20.45 26.47
N GLY A 29 -16.80 -20.89 25.69
CA GLY A 29 -15.94 -22.00 26.06
C GLY A 29 -15.07 -21.69 27.28
N GLY A 30 -14.66 -20.43 27.47
CA GLY A 30 -13.94 -20.00 28.69
C GLY A 30 -14.81 -20.11 29.95
N LEU A 31 -16.08 -19.71 29.86
CA LEU A 31 -17.04 -19.89 30.95
C LEU A 31 -17.31 -21.38 31.22
N GLY A 32 -17.51 -22.18 30.17
CA GLY A 32 -17.67 -23.63 30.28
C GLY A 32 -16.46 -24.30 30.95
N THR A 33 -15.24 -23.93 30.53
CA THR A 33 -13.98 -24.37 31.14
C THR A 33 -13.93 -24.04 32.64
N LEU A 34 -14.29 -22.80 33.03
CA LEU A 34 -14.29 -22.38 34.44
C LEU A 34 -15.29 -23.19 35.27
N ILE A 35 -16.49 -23.44 34.75
CA ILE A 35 -17.51 -24.25 35.42
C ILE A 35 -17.03 -25.70 35.53
N ALA A 36 -16.53 -26.29 34.44
CA ALA A 36 -16.06 -27.67 34.43
C ALA A 36 -14.87 -27.89 35.37
N VAL A 37 -13.94 -26.92 35.47
CA VAL A 37 -12.83 -26.98 36.43
C VAL A 37 -13.33 -26.96 37.87
N THR A 38 -14.27 -26.08 38.21
CA THR A 38 -14.81 -26.01 39.59
C THR A 38 -15.58 -27.29 39.95
N GLN A 39 -16.35 -27.85 39.01
CA GLN A 39 -17.03 -29.14 39.19
C GLN A 39 -16.05 -30.31 39.32
N LEU A 40 -15.00 -30.33 38.51
CA LEU A 40 -13.98 -31.38 38.55
C LEU A 40 -13.26 -31.42 39.90
N ILE A 41 -12.90 -30.26 40.46
CA ILE A 41 -12.31 -30.16 41.80
C ILE A 41 -13.27 -30.76 42.84
N GLY A 42 -14.56 -30.41 42.76
CA GLY A 42 -15.58 -30.94 43.67
C GLY A 42 -15.80 -32.45 43.54
N ALA A 43 -15.76 -33.00 42.33
CA ALA A 43 -15.91 -34.43 42.07
C ALA A 43 -14.69 -35.24 42.54
N LEU A 44 -13.48 -34.71 42.34
CA LEU A 44 -12.24 -35.36 42.81
C LEU A 44 -12.09 -35.34 44.33
N ALA A 45 -12.64 -34.32 45.00
CA ALA A 45 -12.62 -34.22 46.46
C ALA A 45 -13.68 -35.11 47.15
N ASN A 46 -14.62 -35.71 46.41
CA ASN A 46 -15.72 -36.48 46.97
C ASN A 46 -15.83 -37.88 46.33
N PRO A 47 -15.53 -38.97 47.09
CA PRO A 47 -15.61 -40.34 46.58
C PRO A 47 -16.98 -40.75 46.03
N PHE A 48 -18.07 -40.13 46.49
CA PHE A 48 -19.44 -40.42 46.02
C PHE A 48 -19.75 -39.82 44.64
N ARG A 49 -18.87 -38.98 44.08
CA ARG A 49 -19.04 -38.33 42.77
C ARG A 49 -18.00 -38.77 41.74
N ALA A 50 -17.25 -39.84 42.02
CA ALA A 50 -16.18 -40.32 41.15
C ALA A 50 -16.68 -40.71 39.74
N ASP A 51 -17.90 -41.23 39.62
CA ASP A 51 -18.50 -41.64 38.36
C ASP A 51 -18.81 -40.46 37.42
N GLU A 52 -18.90 -39.23 37.94
CA GLU A 52 -19.15 -38.01 37.15
C GLU A 52 -17.88 -37.48 36.46
N VAL A 53 -16.70 -37.88 36.94
CA VAL A 53 -15.39 -37.34 36.48
C VAL A 53 -15.16 -37.50 34.97
N PRO A 54 -15.42 -38.65 34.33
CA PRO A 54 -15.20 -38.81 32.89
C PRO A 54 -16.08 -37.88 32.04
N GLU A 55 -17.32 -37.63 32.47
CA GLU A 55 -18.25 -36.75 31.76
C GLU A 55 -17.82 -35.28 31.88
N ILE A 56 -17.45 -34.84 33.09
CA ILE A 56 -16.91 -33.49 33.34
C ILE A 56 -15.63 -33.28 32.52
N LEU A 57 -14.74 -34.27 32.48
CA LEU A 57 -13.48 -34.18 31.73
C LEU A 57 -13.72 -34.10 30.21
N LYS A 58 -14.72 -34.82 29.69
CA LYS A 58 -15.13 -34.74 28.29
C LYS A 58 -15.66 -33.33 27.95
N GLY A 59 -16.50 -32.75 28.80
CA GLY A 59 -16.99 -31.38 28.65
C GLY A 59 -15.86 -30.35 28.66
N LEU A 60 -14.96 -30.46 29.65
CA LEU A 60 -13.76 -29.62 29.74
C LEU A 60 -12.89 -29.71 28.48
N GLY A 61 -12.69 -30.93 27.95
CA GLY A 61 -11.94 -31.15 26.72
C GLY A 61 -12.56 -30.45 25.51
N ILE A 62 -13.90 -30.49 25.39
CA ILE A 62 -14.64 -29.80 24.32
C ILE A 62 -14.46 -28.28 24.43
N ASP A 63 -14.65 -27.72 25.62
CA ASP A 63 -14.54 -26.27 25.85
C ASP A 63 -13.13 -25.75 25.58
N VAL A 64 -12.10 -26.45 26.08
CA VAL A 64 -10.69 -26.11 25.82
C VAL A 64 -10.36 -26.20 24.33
N ALA A 65 -10.84 -27.25 23.64
CA ALA A 65 -10.65 -27.39 22.20
C ALA A 65 -11.34 -26.25 21.43
N ALA A 66 -12.58 -25.90 21.79
CA ALA A 66 -13.32 -24.80 21.17
C ALA A 66 -12.58 -23.47 21.34
N VAL A 67 -12.19 -23.12 22.57
CA VAL A 67 -11.41 -21.90 22.86
C VAL A 67 -10.12 -21.88 22.04
N SER A 68 -9.38 -22.99 21.99
CA SER A 68 -8.12 -23.09 21.24
C SER A 68 -8.31 -22.84 19.74
N ILE A 69 -9.32 -23.46 19.14
CA ILE A 69 -9.64 -23.30 17.72
C ILE A 69 -10.03 -21.85 17.41
N PHE A 70 -10.94 -21.26 18.21
CA PHE A 70 -11.39 -19.90 17.96
C PHE A 70 -10.32 -18.85 18.25
N ALA A 71 -9.43 -19.09 19.22
CA ALA A 71 -8.26 -18.24 19.46
C ALA A 71 -7.31 -18.27 18.25
N PHE A 72 -7.06 -19.45 17.67
CA PHE A 72 -6.27 -19.58 16.45
C PHE A 72 -6.90 -18.84 15.27
N LEU A 73 -8.20 -19.03 15.03
CA LEU A 73 -8.93 -18.37 13.94
C LEU A 73 -8.94 -16.84 14.12
N TYR A 74 -9.17 -16.36 15.34
CA TYR A 74 -9.14 -14.94 15.67
C TYR A 74 -7.75 -14.33 15.42
N SER A 75 -6.68 -14.99 15.88
CA SER A 75 -5.31 -14.53 15.67
C SER A 75 -4.96 -14.42 14.18
N ARG A 76 -5.29 -15.45 13.41
CA ARG A 76 -5.10 -15.47 11.95
C ARG A 76 -5.86 -14.35 11.26
N GLU A 77 -7.13 -14.16 11.60
CA GLU A 77 -7.96 -13.12 10.98
C GLU A 77 -7.54 -11.70 11.42
N ASN A 78 -7.13 -11.52 12.67
CA ASN A 78 -6.60 -10.24 13.14
C ASN A 78 -5.29 -9.87 12.43
N LYS A 79 -4.39 -10.83 12.20
CA LYS A 79 -3.17 -10.62 11.41
C LYS A 79 -3.51 -10.21 9.97
N ALA A 80 -4.46 -10.89 9.33
CA ALA A 80 -4.91 -10.55 7.97
C ALA A 80 -5.56 -9.17 7.90
N LYS A 81 -6.40 -8.83 8.89
CA LYS A 81 -7.04 -7.52 9.03
C LYS A 81 -6.01 -6.40 9.13
N ASN A 82 -5.03 -6.55 10.02
CA ASN A 82 -4.00 -5.55 10.25
C ASN A 82 -3.15 -5.34 8.99
N ALA A 83 -2.76 -6.42 8.30
CA ALA A 83 -2.02 -6.32 7.05
C ALA A 83 -2.82 -5.59 5.95
N GLN A 84 -4.12 -5.86 5.83
CA GLN A 84 -4.97 -5.20 4.85
C GLN A 84 -5.19 -3.73 5.17
N ILE A 85 -5.48 -3.38 6.43
CA ILE A 85 -5.65 -1.98 6.86
C ILE A 85 -4.35 -1.20 6.65
N ALA A 86 -3.20 -1.78 7.01
CA ALA A 86 -1.91 -1.15 6.78
C ALA A 86 -1.67 -0.86 5.28
N ARG A 87 -2.01 -1.81 4.40
CA ARG A 87 -1.94 -1.60 2.94
C ARG A 87 -2.87 -0.48 2.47
N LEU A 88 -4.13 -0.48 2.90
CA LEU A 88 -5.12 0.51 2.48
C LEU A 88 -4.76 1.91 2.99
N SER A 89 -4.28 2.02 4.23
CA SER A 89 -3.81 3.29 4.79
C SER A 89 -2.63 3.84 4.00
N ARG A 90 -1.72 3.00 3.51
CA ARG A 90 -0.61 3.45 2.64
C ARG A 90 -1.12 4.00 1.32
N GLU A 91 -2.03 3.28 0.65
CA GLU A 91 -2.65 3.72 -0.60
C GLU A 91 -3.42 5.05 -0.41
N GLU A 92 -4.09 5.22 0.74
CA GLU A 92 -4.82 6.44 1.07
C GLU A 92 -3.89 7.62 1.38
N ASN A 93 -2.86 7.42 2.20
CA ASN A 93 -1.90 8.46 2.56
C ASN A 93 -1.19 9.00 1.31
N LEU A 94 -0.73 8.12 0.41
CA LEU A 94 -0.16 8.51 -0.88
C LEU A 94 -1.16 9.31 -1.72
N SER A 95 -2.43 8.88 -1.75
CA SER A 95 -3.45 9.54 -2.58
C SER A 95 -3.80 10.96 -2.12
N ASN A 96 -3.57 11.25 -0.85
CA ASN A 96 -3.82 12.57 -0.26
C ASN A 96 -2.62 13.51 -0.39
N LEU A 97 -1.43 13.01 -0.74
CA LEU A 97 -0.27 13.86 -1.00
C LEU A 97 -0.57 14.83 -2.13
N LYS A 98 -0.08 16.06 -1.98
CA LYS A 98 -0.34 17.15 -2.91
C LYS A 98 0.86 17.38 -3.83
N VAL A 99 0.56 17.49 -5.11
CA VAL A 99 1.50 17.91 -6.14
C VAL A 99 1.02 19.24 -6.74
N ARG A 100 1.98 20.04 -7.18
CA ARG A 100 1.76 21.25 -7.96
C ARG A 100 2.19 20.93 -9.39
N ILE A 101 1.31 21.23 -10.35
CA ILE A 101 1.73 21.30 -11.76
C ILE A 101 2.44 22.65 -11.91
N VAL A 102 3.62 22.67 -12.55
CA VAL A 102 4.39 23.91 -12.80
C VAL A 102 3.46 25.02 -13.32
N ASP A 103 3.49 26.17 -12.65
CA ASP A 103 2.66 27.35 -12.93
C ASP A 103 1.13 27.18 -12.80
N GLN A 104 0.68 26.17 -12.06
CA GLN A 104 -0.73 25.84 -11.91
C GLN A 104 -1.15 25.50 -10.47
N LYS A 105 -2.44 25.15 -10.33
CA LYS A 105 -3.10 24.81 -9.08
C LYS A 105 -2.51 23.54 -8.44
N THR A 106 -2.44 23.55 -7.12
CA THR A 106 -2.13 22.35 -6.32
C THR A 106 -3.29 21.36 -6.35
N ILE A 107 -3.00 20.10 -6.68
CA ILE A 107 -3.97 19.00 -6.72
C ILE A 107 -3.48 17.80 -5.89
N PRO A 108 -4.38 17.00 -5.30
CA PRO A 108 -3.99 15.75 -4.68
C PRO A 108 -3.65 14.69 -5.74
N ILE A 109 -2.75 13.76 -5.42
CA ILE A 109 -2.38 12.64 -6.31
C ILE A 109 -3.61 11.82 -6.75
N SER A 110 -4.62 11.69 -5.89
CA SER A 110 -5.88 11.02 -6.21
C SER A 110 -6.58 11.58 -7.46
N SER A 111 -6.39 12.85 -7.78
CA SER A 111 -6.97 13.49 -8.97
C SER A 111 -6.31 13.05 -10.28
N LEU A 112 -5.11 12.48 -10.21
CA LEU A 112 -4.37 11.97 -11.38
C LEU A 112 -4.71 10.51 -11.71
N ARG A 113 -5.57 9.87 -10.91
CA ARG A 113 -6.03 8.50 -11.17
C ARG A 113 -6.88 8.45 -12.43
N GLY A 114 -6.60 7.48 -13.29
CA GLY A 114 -7.21 7.35 -14.62
C GLY A 114 -6.69 8.36 -15.65
N ILE A 115 -5.72 9.20 -15.28
CA ILE A 115 -5.15 10.24 -16.15
C ILE A 115 -3.66 10.01 -16.39
N ALA A 116 -2.90 9.68 -15.33
CA ALA A 116 -1.45 9.52 -15.40
C ALA A 116 -0.91 8.43 -14.47
N ARG A 117 0.19 7.80 -14.91
CA ARG A 117 1.03 6.88 -14.14
C ARG A 117 2.17 7.69 -13.51
N LEU A 118 2.18 7.80 -12.18
CA LEU A 118 3.23 8.58 -11.51
C LEU A 118 4.50 7.76 -11.30
N VAL A 119 5.65 8.36 -11.57
CA VAL A 119 6.97 7.87 -11.15
C VAL A 119 7.52 8.88 -10.15
N ILE A 120 7.51 8.50 -8.88
CA ILE A 120 8.05 9.30 -7.78
C ILE A 120 9.54 8.97 -7.64
N LEU A 121 10.37 10.00 -7.64
CA LEU A 121 11.81 9.93 -7.40
C LEU A 121 12.09 10.61 -6.05
N ALA A 122 12.81 9.95 -5.16
CA ALA A 122 13.22 10.53 -3.89
C ALA A 122 14.70 10.29 -3.63
N GLY A 123 15.50 11.35 -3.60
CA GLY A 123 16.94 11.30 -3.37
C GLY A 123 17.58 12.69 -3.52
N PRO A 124 18.91 12.79 -3.44
CA PRO A 124 19.62 14.06 -3.62
C PRO A 124 19.35 14.70 -4.99
N GLY A 125 19.54 16.01 -5.11
CA GLY A 125 19.38 16.75 -6.36
C GLY A 125 20.21 16.17 -7.52
N SER A 126 21.42 15.68 -7.21
CA SER A 126 22.31 15.00 -8.16
C SER A 126 21.68 13.72 -8.74
N PHE A 127 21.03 12.92 -7.90
CA PHE A 127 20.30 11.72 -8.31
C PHE A 127 19.12 12.07 -9.22
N ILE A 128 18.37 13.14 -8.90
CA ILE A 128 17.24 13.58 -9.71
C ILE A 128 17.73 14.09 -11.08
N ALA A 129 18.83 14.86 -11.11
CA ALA A 129 19.42 15.36 -12.34
C ALA A 129 19.94 14.22 -13.24
N GLU A 130 20.56 13.20 -12.67
CA GLU A 130 20.99 12.02 -13.43
C GLU A 130 19.78 11.23 -13.95
N SER A 131 18.75 11.04 -13.14
CA SER A 131 17.50 10.39 -13.55
C SER A 131 16.81 11.14 -14.71
N TYR A 132 16.85 12.48 -14.69
CA TYR A 132 16.40 13.35 -15.77
C TYR A 132 17.14 13.07 -17.07
N LYS A 133 18.47 12.97 -17.03
CA LYS A 133 19.31 12.62 -18.21
C LYS A 133 18.99 11.21 -18.71
N LEU A 134 18.93 10.22 -17.83
CA LEU A 134 18.64 8.82 -18.19
C LEU A 134 17.26 8.61 -18.81
N SER A 135 16.29 9.46 -18.49
CA SER A 135 14.94 9.39 -19.06
C SER A 135 14.85 9.91 -20.51
N GLU A 136 15.85 10.67 -20.98
CA GLU A 136 15.85 11.36 -22.27
C GLU A 136 15.43 10.48 -23.46
N PRO A 137 16.07 9.31 -23.69
CA PRO A 137 15.81 8.49 -24.88
C PRO A 137 14.41 7.83 -24.86
N PHE A 138 13.71 7.94 -23.74
CA PHE A 138 12.40 7.32 -23.50
C PHE A 138 11.26 8.35 -23.42
N THR A 139 11.56 9.65 -23.44
CA THR A 139 10.62 10.75 -23.21
C THR A 139 9.29 10.57 -23.95
N GLU A 140 9.35 10.43 -25.27
CA GLU A 140 8.14 10.32 -26.10
C GLU A 140 7.32 9.09 -25.72
N ARG A 141 7.97 7.93 -25.65
CA ARG A 141 7.31 6.65 -25.35
C ARG A 141 6.72 6.64 -23.94
N LEU A 142 7.35 7.32 -22.98
CA LEU A 142 6.85 7.49 -21.61
C LEU A 142 5.60 8.39 -21.58
N VAL A 143 5.62 9.51 -22.30
CA VAL A 143 4.48 10.45 -22.38
C VAL A 143 3.26 9.78 -23.05
N GLU A 144 3.47 9.00 -24.11
CA GLU A 144 2.40 8.22 -24.76
C GLU A 144 1.72 7.22 -23.81
N ARG A 145 2.47 6.71 -22.84
CA ARG A 145 2.02 5.81 -21.77
C ARG A 145 1.51 6.56 -20.54
N GLY A 146 1.35 7.87 -20.63
CA GLY A 146 0.80 8.70 -19.56
C GLY A 146 1.69 8.79 -18.34
N VAL A 147 2.99 8.55 -18.48
CA VAL A 147 3.92 8.66 -17.36
C VAL A 147 4.17 10.13 -17.02
N LEU A 148 4.12 10.46 -15.73
CA LEU A 148 4.53 11.75 -15.17
C LEU A 148 5.49 11.51 -14.01
N VAL A 149 6.51 12.35 -13.89
CA VAL A 149 7.54 12.24 -12.86
C VAL A 149 7.30 13.25 -11.74
N VAL A 150 7.44 12.80 -10.50
CA VAL A 150 7.42 13.65 -9.30
C VAL A 150 8.81 13.59 -8.65
N PRO A 151 9.66 14.61 -8.84
CA PRO A 151 10.98 14.69 -8.22
C PRO A 151 10.86 15.24 -6.78
N PHE A 152 11.38 14.50 -5.81
CA PHE A 152 11.48 14.90 -4.41
C PHE A 152 12.95 14.92 -3.97
N ALA A 153 13.52 16.12 -3.89
CA ALA A 153 14.90 16.34 -3.46
C ALA A 153 15.02 16.19 -1.94
N THR A 154 15.77 15.20 -1.46
CA THR A 154 15.94 14.93 -0.02
C THR A 154 16.90 15.90 0.67
N ASP A 155 17.80 16.51 -0.09
CA ASP A 155 18.73 17.57 0.32
C ASP A 155 18.10 18.98 0.23
N GLY A 156 16.88 19.09 -0.28
CA GLY A 156 16.18 20.36 -0.47
C GLY A 156 16.57 21.10 -1.75
N GLU A 157 17.51 20.58 -2.52
CA GLU A 157 18.02 21.20 -3.74
C GLU A 157 17.44 20.51 -4.98
N LEU A 158 16.25 20.97 -5.41
CA LEU A 158 15.69 20.52 -6.69
C LEU A 158 16.56 21.04 -7.84
N PRO A 159 17.02 20.15 -8.75
CA PRO A 159 17.83 20.59 -9.88
C PRO A 159 16.98 21.44 -10.83
N THR A 160 17.61 22.45 -11.44
CA THR A 160 17.02 23.18 -12.56
C THR A 160 17.06 22.29 -13.80
N PHE A 161 15.90 22.00 -14.37
CA PHE A 161 15.82 21.23 -15.60
C PHE A 161 16.10 22.13 -16.81
N GLU A 162 17.22 21.87 -17.47
CA GLU A 162 17.56 22.51 -18.74
C GLU A 162 16.85 21.80 -19.89
N PHE A 163 16.31 22.58 -20.81
CA PHE A 163 15.62 22.09 -22.00
C PHE A 163 16.22 22.74 -23.25
N ASP A 164 16.41 21.95 -24.30
CA ASP A 164 16.87 22.45 -25.59
C ASP A 164 15.74 23.21 -26.29
N GLU A 165 15.90 24.52 -26.49
CA GLU A 165 14.90 25.38 -27.12
C GLU A 165 15.11 25.59 -28.62
N SER A 166 16.01 24.81 -29.25
CA SER A 166 16.16 24.80 -30.71
C SER A 166 14.87 24.37 -31.41
N GLU A 167 14.62 24.91 -32.61
CA GLU A 167 13.40 24.61 -33.37
C GLU A 167 13.25 23.11 -33.68
N ASP A 168 14.36 22.44 -33.99
CA ASP A 168 14.40 21.01 -34.32
C ASP A 168 14.01 20.12 -33.13
N MET A 169 14.27 20.58 -31.90
CA MET A 169 14.02 19.82 -30.67
C MET A 169 12.73 20.24 -29.95
N LYS A 170 11.98 21.19 -30.51
CA LYS A 170 10.81 21.81 -29.87
C LYS A 170 9.75 20.80 -29.42
N ASP A 171 9.44 19.79 -30.24
CA ASP A 171 8.46 18.76 -29.90
C ASP A 171 8.95 17.89 -28.73
N LEU A 172 10.19 17.40 -28.78
CA LEU A 172 10.79 16.62 -27.70
C LEU A 172 10.84 17.42 -26.40
N THR A 173 11.23 18.69 -26.47
CA THR A 173 11.27 19.60 -25.32
C THR A 173 9.88 19.80 -24.70
N SER A 174 8.83 19.94 -25.51
CA SER A 174 7.46 20.02 -25.00
C SER A 174 7.04 18.75 -24.24
N LYS A 175 7.42 17.56 -24.77
CA LYS A 175 7.18 16.26 -24.13
C LYS A 175 8.00 16.10 -22.85
N ARG A 176 9.27 16.55 -22.84
CA ARG A 176 10.11 16.57 -21.62
C ARG A 176 9.52 17.47 -20.54
N LYS A 177 9.11 18.69 -20.89
CA LYS A 177 8.43 19.63 -19.97
C LYS A 177 7.17 18.98 -19.39
N ARG A 178 6.37 18.30 -20.20
CA ARG A 178 5.19 17.55 -19.74
C ARG A 178 5.53 16.38 -18.81
N LEU A 179 6.55 15.58 -19.12
CA LEU A 179 6.96 14.44 -18.30
C LEU A 179 7.38 14.87 -16.89
N TRP A 180 8.08 16.01 -16.79
CA TRP A 180 8.68 16.53 -15.55
C TRP A 180 7.93 17.74 -14.95
N GLN A 181 6.65 17.91 -15.28
CA GLN A 181 5.86 19.09 -14.87
C GLN A 181 5.33 19.07 -13.43
N LEU A 182 5.50 17.97 -12.68
CA LEU A 182 4.94 17.85 -11.33
C LEU A 182 6.01 18.15 -10.29
N LEU A 183 5.65 18.92 -9.27
CA LEU A 183 6.50 19.20 -8.11
C LEU A 183 5.74 18.86 -6.82
N PRO A 184 6.42 18.33 -5.79
CA PRO A 184 5.82 18.14 -4.48
C PRO A 184 5.47 19.51 -3.86
N PHE A 185 4.27 19.64 -3.27
CA PHE A 185 3.83 20.91 -2.65
C PHE A 185 4.16 20.97 -1.16
N ASN A 186 3.69 19.99 -0.38
CA ASN A 186 3.93 19.96 1.07
C ASN A 186 5.14 19.07 1.39
N ILE A 187 6.34 19.64 1.33
CA ILE A 187 7.61 18.91 1.45
C ILE A 187 7.70 18.09 2.75
N SER A 188 7.13 18.58 3.86
CA SER A 188 7.14 17.86 5.15
C SER A 188 6.27 16.60 5.13
N GLU A 189 5.07 16.67 4.53
CA GLU A 189 4.20 15.50 4.33
C GLU A 189 4.85 14.48 3.39
N TRP A 190 5.50 14.97 2.32
CA TRP A 190 6.24 14.13 1.39
C TRP A 190 7.42 13.43 2.06
N SER A 191 8.26 14.17 2.81
CA SER A 191 9.39 13.61 3.56
C SER A 191 8.91 12.52 4.51
N LYS A 192 7.93 12.85 5.36
CA LYS A 192 7.36 11.90 6.33
C LYS A 192 6.85 10.64 5.63
N TRP A 193 6.13 10.80 4.52
CA TRP A 193 5.58 9.66 3.79
C TRP A 193 6.67 8.78 3.17
N ILE A 194 7.71 9.39 2.57
CA ILE A 194 8.87 8.69 2.00
C ILE A 194 9.63 7.94 3.09
N ASP A 195 9.90 8.58 4.23
CA ASP A 195 10.62 7.98 5.36
C ASP A 195 9.86 6.78 5.94
N GLU A 196 8.53 6.90 6.07
CA GLU A 196 7.66 5.79 6.44
C GLU A 196 7.75 4.64 5.42
N GLN A 197 7.79 4.92 4.11
CA GLN A 197 7.94 3.87 3.09
C GLN A 197 9.30 3.19 3.17
N LYS A 198 10.40 3.95 3.30
CA LYS A 198 11.76 3.41 3.42
C LYS A 198 11.91 2.52 4.65
N LYS A 199 11.41 2.98 5.80
CA LYS A 199 11.41 2.21 7.06
C LYS A 199 10.65 0.89 6.93
N LEU A 200 9.48 0.90 6.28
CA LEU A 200 8.69 -0.32 6.06
C LEU A 200 9.36 -1.31 5.09
N ALA A 201 10.12 -0.80 4.12
CA ALA A 201 10.87 -1.59 3.15
C ALA A 201 12.26 -2.02 3.66
N ASN A 202 12.63 -1.63 4.89
CA ASN A 202 13.97 -1.82 5.45
C ASN A 202 15.09 -1.23 4.56
N VAL A 203 14.82 -0.05 3.97
CA VAL A 203 15.76 0.73 3.15
C VAL A 203 16.32 1.87 4.00
N SER A 204 17.61 2.17 3.85
CA SER A 204 18.25 3.29 4.56
C SER A 204 17.61 4.63 4.18
N SER A 205 17.50 5.56 5.14
CA SER A 205 16.94 6.91 4.94
C SER A 205 17.63 7.65 3.80
N ASP A 206 18.93 7.42 3.63
CA ASP A 206 19.77 8.18 2.70
C ASP A 206 19.82 7.54 1.31
N SER A 207 19.27 6.33 1.16
CA SER A 207 19.25 5.64 -0.13
C SER A 207 18.28 6.35 -1.09
N PRO A 208 18.71 6.72 -2.31
CA PRO A 208 17.80 7.21 -3.32
C PRO A 208 16.87 6.08 -3.75
N VAL A 209 15.59 6.39 -3.94
CA VAL A 209 14.56 5.42 -4.29
C VAL A 209 13.66 5.95 -5.39
N TYR A 210 13.03 5.01 -6.10
CA TYR A 210 11.91 5.32 -6.97
C TYR A 210 10.69 4.49 -6.61
N MET A 211 9.52 5.02 -6.98
CA MET A 211 8.26 4.30 -6.92
C MET A 211 7.42 4.62 -8.15
N SER A 212 6.91 3.58 -8.81
CA SER A 212 6.00 3.68 -9.94
C SER A 212 4.58 3.32 -9.52
N LEU A 213 3.62 4.13 -9.97
CA LEU A 213 2.19 3.93 -9.77
C LEU A 213 1.52 3.52 -11.07
N ARG A 214 0.47 2.73 -10.93
CA ARG A 214 -0.49 2.43 -12.00
C ARG A 214 -1.42 3.61 -12.23
N MET A 215 -2.23 3.56 -13.29
CA MET A 215 -3.28 4.55 -13.55
C MET A 215 -4.32 4.61 -12.43
N ASP A 216 -4.61 3.49 -11.75
CA ASP A 216 -5.52 3.48 -10.58
C ASP A 216 -4.90 4.07 -9.30
N GLY A 217 -3.64 4.52 -9.36
CA GLY A 217 -2.88 5.11 -8.25
C GLY A 217 -2.32 4.10 -7.26
N ARG A 218 -2.39 2.79 -7.54
CA ARG A 218 -1.73 1.76 -6.72
C ARG A 218 -0.26 1.62 -7.10
N VAL A 219 0.55 1.20 -6.13
CA VAL A 219 1.98 0.92 -6.36
C VAL A 219 2.14 -0.25 -7.33
N ARG A 220 2.84 0.00 -8.44
CA ARG A 220 3.23 -1.01 -9.43
C ARG A 220 4.55 -1.66 -9.06
N GLY A 221 5.54 -0.87 -8.70
CA GLY A 221 6.89 -1.32 -8.37
C GLY A 221 7.71 -0.19 -7.74
N SER A 222 8.68 -0.55 -6.92
CA SER A 222 9.57 0.37 -6.20
C SER A 222 10.95 -0.25 -6.08
N GLY A 223 11.99 0.57 -5.97
CA GLY A 223 13.36 0.09 -5.79
C GLY A 223 14.31 1.18 -5.35
N VAL A 224 15.52 0.77 -4.94
CA VAL A 224 16.65 1.66 -4.65
C VAL A 224 17.34 2.01 -5.98
N GLY A 225 17.75 3.26 -6.13
CA GLY A 225 18.40 3.79 -7.33
C GLY A 225 17.40 4.28 -8.39
N TYR A 226 17.81 4.24 -9.65
CA TYR A 226 17.08 4.83 -10.76
C TYR A 226 15.87 4.00 -11.21
N PRO A 227 14.80 4.64 -11.71
CA PRO A 227 13.72 3.91 -12.35
C PRO A 227 14.21 3.19 -13.61
N PRO A 228 13.71 1.98 -13.89
CA PRO A 228 14.04 1.25 -15.10
C PRO A 228 13.22 1.80 -16.28
N TRP A 229 13.61 2.99 -16.79
CA TRP A 229 12.87 3.73 -17.83
C TRP A 229 12.52 2.86 -19.05
N ASN A 230 13.47 2.05 -19.52
CA ASN A 230 13.24 1.13 -20.63
C ASN A 230 12.17 0.07 -20.32
N ALA A 231 12.15 -0.47 -19.10
CA ALA A 231 11.15 -1.45 -18.70
C ALA A 231 9.74 -0.84 -18.65
N PHE A 232 9.61 0.42 -18.22
CA PHE A 232 8.31 1.12 -18.26
C PHE A 232 7.78 1.24 -19.69
N VAL A 233 8.65 1.57 -20.64
CA VAL A 233 8.27 1.64 -22.05
C VAL A 233 7.88 0.27 -22.61
N ALA A 234 8.58 -0.80 -22.22
CA ALA A 234 8.28 -2.15 -22.69
C ALA A 234 6.97 -2.71 -22.12
N GLN A 235 6.64 -2.36 -20.86
CA GLN A 235 5.57 -3.04 -20.11
C GLN A 235 4.27 -2.23 -19.98
N LEU A 236 4.33 -0.90 -20.02
CA LEU A 236 3.15 -0.07 -19.82
C LEU A 236 2.38 0.11 -21.14
N PRO A 237 1.04 -0.06 -21.13
CA PRO A 237 0.23 0.18 -22.32
C PRO A 237 0.11 1.69 -22.61
N PRO A 238 0.10 2.10 -23.89
CA PRO A 238 -0.19 3.47 -24.29
C PRO A 238 -1.60 3.93 -23.84
N VAL A 239 -1.76 5.22 -23.56
CA VAL A 239 -3.04 5.81 -23.09
C VAL A 239 -4.01 6.04 -24.26
N LYS A 240 -3.49 6.26 -25.48
CA LYS A 240 -4.31 6.40 -26.70
C LYS A 240 -4.41 5.06 -27.44
N GLY A 241 -5.62 4.67 -27.87
CA GLY A 241 -5.89 3.46 -28.67
C GLY A 241 -6.93 2.51 -28.06
N LEU A 242 -7.00 1.27 -28.56
CA LEU A 242 -7.96 0.20 -28.16
C LEU A 242 -7.98 -0.14 -26.65
N TRP A 243 -7.00 0.36 -25.89
CA TRP A 243 -6.79 0.07 -24.48
C TRP A 243 -7.31 1.17 -23.53
N SER A 244 -7.78 2.30 -24.09
CA SER A 244 -8.43 3.37 -23.33
C SER A 244 -9.78 2.91 -22.79
N GLY A 245 -9.96 2.94 -21.46
CA GLY A 245 -11.25 2.73 -20.79
C GLY A 245 -11.56 1.31 -20.32
N LEU A 246 -11.20 0.25 -21.07
CA LEU A 246 -11.56 -1.13 -20.68
C LEU A 246 -10.54 -1.81 -19.75
N LEU A 247 -9.26 -1.39 -19.82
CA LEU A 247 -8.13 -2.08 -19.16
C LEU A 247 -7.20 -1.14 -18.40
N ASP A 248 -7.65 0.07 -18.09
CA ASP A 248 -6.84 1.10 -17.42
C ASP A 248 -6.36 0.68 -16.01
N GLY A 249 -6.98 -0.34 -15.41
CA GLY A 249 -6.52 -0.98 -14.16
C GLY A 249 -5.61 -2.20 -14.32
N MET A 250 -5.43 -2.71 -15.55
CA MET A 250 -4.66 -3.92 -15.88
C MET A 250 -3.24 -3.57 -16.35
N ASP A 251 -2.54 -2.77 -15.56
CA ASP A 251 -1.10 -2.61 -15.72
C ASP A 251 -0.44 -3.87 -15.16
N GLY A 252 -0.19 -4.88 -16.01
CA GLY A 252 0.30 -6.23 -15.65
C GLY A 252 1.44 -6.27 -14.63
N ARG A 253 1.60 -7.36 -13.87
CA ARG A 253 2.58 -7.42 -12.77
C ARG A 253 4.02 -7.29 -13.28
N VAL A 254 4.87 -6.64 -12.47
CA VAL A 254 6.34 -6.73 -12.57
C VAL A 254 6.79 -7.93 -11.75
#